data_AF-A0A7W0JR42-F1
#
_entry.id   AF-A0A7W0JR42-F1
#
_cell.length_a   1.000
_cell.length_b   1.000
_cell.length_c   1.000
_cell.angle_alpha   90.00
_cell.angle_beta   90.00
_cell.angle_gamma   90.00
#
_symmetry.space_group_name_H-M   'P 1'
#
loop_
_entity.id
_entity.type
_entity.pdbx_description
1 polymer ?
#
loop_
_entity_poly.entity_id
_entity_poly.type
_entity_poly.pdbx_seq_one_letter_code
_entity_poly.pdbx_strand_id
1 'polypeptide(L)'
;MIKYVFVTGGVVSSLGKGIAAASLAAILESRGLKVTLIKLDPYINVDPGTMSPFQHGEVFVTEDGAETDLDLGHYERFISARMRKVNNFTTGQIYDSVIKKERRGEYLGKTVQVIPHVTNEIQDFIERGARAAWEGKADVAIVEIGGTVGDIESLPFVEAVRQMKLRLGQSSACYVHLTLVPFIPSAGELKTKPTQHSVQKMREIGIFPDVLLCRADRPIPEDERAKISLFSNVPIDAVISAWDVSSIYKIPSMLHKQGLDEIVCFKLGIIAKPADLSSWDKLVYALEHPEHEVTIGMVGKYVELSDSYKSLVEALMHAGINTRTRVRIAYLDSEQIESDGMALLDRVDA
;
A
#
# COMPACT_ATOMS: atom_id res chain seq x y z
N MET A 1 -18.37 8.34 12.54
CA MET A 1 -17.94 6.92 12.63
C MET A 1 -16.91 6.71 11.54
N ILE A 2 -15.75 6.13 11.87
CA ILE A 2 -14.66 5.91 10.91
C ILE A 2 -15.15 4.96 9.81
N LYS A 3 -14.87 5.30 8.55
CA LYS A 3 -15.14 4.47 7.38
C LYS A 3 -13.88 3.72 6.99
N TYR A 4 -14.02 2.55 6.36
CA TYR A 4 -12.88 1.69 6.04
C TYR A 4 -12.75 1.49 4.52
N VAL A 5 -11.52 1.54 4.02
CA VAL A 5 -11.19 1.08 2.67
C VAL A 5 -10.26 -0.12 2.83
N PHE A 6 -10.71 -1.30 2.42
CA PHE A 6 -9.89 -2.51 2.48
C PHE A 6 -9.23 -2.73 1.12
N VAL A 7 -7.90 -2.62 1.08
CA VAL A 7 -7.10 -2.78 -0.13
C VAL A 7 -6.51 -4.19 -0.14
N THR A 8 -6.83 -4.96 -1.17
CA THR A 8 -6.32 -6.33 -1.36
C THR A 8 -5.63 -6.46 -2.71
N GLY A 9 -4.82 -7.50 -2.90
CA GLY A 9 -4.21 -7.81 -4.19
C GLY A 9 -4.42 -9.26 -4.58
N GLY A 10 -4.43 -9.52 -5.87
CA GLY A 10 -4.56 -10.85 -6.42
C GLY A 10 -3.69 -11.04 -7.66
N VAL A 11 -3.67 -12.26 -8.18
CA VAL A 11 -2.79 -12.71 -9.28
C VAL A 11 -1.32 -12.85 -8.87
N VAL A 12 -0.65 -11.77 -8.47
CA VAL A 12 0.75 -11.78 -8.02
C VAL A 12 0.97 -10.77 -6.89
N SER A 13 2.05 -10.97 -6.11
CA SER A 13 2.58 -9.97 -5.19
C SER A 13 3.30 -8.84 -5.95
N SER A 14 3.75 -7.81 -5.23
CA SER A 14 4.51 -6.68 -5.79
C SER A 14 3.79 -5.84 -6.87
N LEU A 15 2.45 -5.83 -6.86
CA LEU A 15 1.63 -5.00 -7.76
C LEU A 15 1.62 -3.50 -7.44
N GLY A 16 2.24 -3.10 -6.33
CA GLY A 16 2.19 -1.72 -5.82
C GLY A 16 0.94 -1.42 -4.99
N LYS A 17 0.50 -2.36 -4.13
CA LYS A 17 -0.65 -2.17 -3.22
C LYS A 17 -0.44 -0.97 -2.29
N GLY A 18 0.69 -0.90 -1.59
CA GLY A 18 1.02 0.21 -0.70
C GLY A 18 1.00 1.56 -1.39
N ILE A 19 1.62 1.68 -2.56
CA ILE A 19 1.59 2.92 -3.35
C ILE A 19 0.18 3.28 -3.83
N ALA A 20 -0.63 2.30 -4.25
CA ALA A 20 -2.01 2.56 -4.65
C ALA A 20 -2.88 3.02 -3.47
N ALA A 21 -2.71 2.39 -2.30
CA ALA A 21 -3.38 2.77 -1.06
C ALA A 21 -2.97 4.17 -0.60
N ALA A 22 -1.66 4.46 -0.60
CA ALA A 22 -1.10 5.77 -0.28
C ALA A 22 -1.59 6.86 -1.24
N SER A 23 -1.66 6.56 -2.55
CA SER A 23 -2.18 7.47 -3.56
C SER A 23 -3.66 7.76 -3.37
N LEU A 24 -4.48 6.75 -3.07
CA LEU A 24 -5.89 6.96 -2.71
C LEU A 24 -6.01 7.83 -1.46
N ALA A 25 -5.18 7.58 -0.44
CA ALA A 25 -5.17 8.40 0.77
C ALA A 25 -4.84 9.86 0.49
N ALA A 26 -3.84 10.12 -0.35
CA ALA A 26 -3.47 11.48 -0.78
C ALA A 26 -4.61 12.20 -1.49
N ILE A 27 -5.36 11.51 -2.35
CA ILE A 27 -6.52 12.09 -3.04
C ILE A 27 -7.64 12.40 -2.03
N LEU A 28 -7.94 11.49 -1.11
CA LEU A 28 -8.94 11.69 -0.08
C LEU A 28 -8.56 12.81 0.91
N GLU A 29 -7.29 12.94 1.28
CA GLU A 29 -6.78 14.06 2.09
C GLU A 29 -6.90 15.38 1.33
N SER A 30 -6.66 15.37 0.01
CA SER A 30 -6.87 16.54 -0.87
C SER A 30 -8.35 16.95 -0.98
N ARG A 31 -9.29 16.04 -0.69
CA ARG A 31 -10.72 16.33 -0.48
C ARG A 31 -11.04 16.90 0.91
N GLY A 32 -10.05 17.08 1.77
CA GLY A 32 -10.20 17.59 3.14
C GLY A 32 -10.63 16.55 4.16
N LEU A 33 -10.50 15.25 3.84
CA LEU A 33 -10.81 14.16 4.78
C LEU A 33 -9.60 13.87 5.66
N LYS A 34 -9.85 13.50 6.92
CA LYS A 34 -8.82 12.98 7.83
C LYS A 34 -8.61 11.50 7.54
N VAL A 35 -7.49 11.19 6.90
CA VAL A 35 -7.18 9.81 6.46
C VAL A 35 -6.06 9.22 7.32
N THR A 36 -6.10 7.92 7.56
CA THR A 36 -4.99 7.14 8.12
C THR A 36 -4.84 5.84 7.33
N LEU A 37 -3.65 5.24 7.37
CA LEU A 37 -3.39 3.93 6.78
C LEU A 37 -2.99 2.90 7.83
N ILE A 38 -3.24 1.63 7.53
CA ILE A 38 -2.88 0.48 8.35
C ILE A 38 -2.38 -0.61 7.40
N LYS A 39 -1.25 -1.24 7.72
CA LYS A 39 -0.70 -2.40 7.01
C LYS A 39 -0.88 -3.66 7.85
N LEU A 40 -1.47 -4.69 7.26
CA LEU A 40 -1.57 -6.03 7.83
C LEU A 40 -0.61 -6.97 7.09
N ASP A 41 0.44 -7.41 7.76
CA ASP A 41 1.45 -8.28 7.17
C ASP A 41 1.22 -9.75 7.56
N PRO A 42 1.15 -10.68 6.60
CA PRO A 42 0.77 -12.06 6.87
C PRO A 42 1.90 -12.91 7.49
N TYR A 43 3.12 -12.37 7.61
CA TYR A 43 4.25 -13.09 8.18
C TYR A 43 4.18 -13.25 9.71
N ILE A 44 4.91 -14.25 10.22
CA ILE A 44 4.87 -14.68 11.63
C ILE A 44 5.84 -13.90 12.53
N ASN A 45 6.83 -13.18 11.97
CA ASN A 45 7.67 -12.28 12.75
C ASN A 45 6.80 -11.28 13.53
N VAL A 46 7.07 -11.11 14.82
CA VAL A 46 6.30 -10.19 15.69
C VAL A 46 6.58 -8.72 15.31
N ASP A 47 7.77 -8.45 14.80
CA ASP A 47 8.17 -7.17 14.23
C ASP A 47 9.23 -7.45 13.14
N PRO A 48 9.44 -6.50 12.21
CA PRO A 48 10.42 -6.65 11.16
C PRO A 48 11.87 -6.41 11.61
N GLY A 49 12.12 -6.04 12.88
CA GLY A 49 13.48 -5.78 13.38
C GLY A 49 14.41 -7.01 13.33
N THR A 50 13.84 -8.20 13.22
CA THR A 50 14.57 -9.47 13.04
C THR A 50 14.75 -9.89 11.57
N MET A 51 14.17 -9.16 10.63
CA MET A 51 14.18 -9.49 9.21
C MET A 51 15.41 -8.88 8.54
N SER A 52 15.98 -9.63 7.60
CA SER A 52 17.13 -9.17 6.84
C SER A 52 16.72 -8.06 5.88
N PRO A 53 17.40 -6.90 5.89
CA PRO A 53 17.14 -5.84 4.92
C PRO A 53 17.34 -6.26 3.46
N PHE A 54 18.12 -7.33 3.20
CA PHE A 54 18.34 -7.92 1.88
C PHE A 54 17.10 -8.60 1.28
N GLN A 55 16.14 -8.99 2.12
CA GLN A 55 14.95 -9.73 1.68
C GLN A 55 13.69 -8.86 1.74
N HIS A 56 13.66 -7.91 2.66
CA HIS A 56 12.45 -7.17 2.99
C HIS A 56 12.58 -5.65 2.86
N GLY A 57 13.73 -5.16 2.39
CA GLY A 57 13.99 -3.73 2.24
C GLY A 57 14.32 -3.05 3.56
N GLU A 58 14.22 -1.72 3.60
CA GLU A 58 14.49 -0.97 4.82
C GLU A 58 13.48 -1.28 5.94
N VAL A 59 13.94 -1.17 7.19
CA VAL A 59 13.05 -1.09 8.35
C VAL A 59 12.70 0.37 8.56
N PHE A 60 11.42 0.72 8.42
CA PHE A 60 10.95 2.08 8.69
C PHE A 60 10.77 2.28 10.20
N VAL A 61 11.12 3.46 10.71
CA VAL A 61 10.99 3.78 12.13
C VAL A 61 9.99 4.92 12.31
N THR A 62 8.96 4.65 13.11
CA THR A 62 7.90 5.61 13.45
C THR A 62 8.31 6.53 14.61
N GLU A 63 7.61 7.66 14.78
CA GLU A 63 7.91 8.64 15.84
C GLU A 63 7.83 8.04 17.26
N ASP A 64 6.96 7.05 17.48
CA ASP A 64 6.85 6.31 18.74
C ASP A 64 7.86 5.15 18.88
N GLY A 65 8.85 5.10 17.99
CA GLY A 65 10.01 4.20 18.07
C GLY A 65 9.73 2.76 17.64
N ALA A 66 8.63 2.50 16.91
CA ALA A 66 8.40 1.17 16.37
C ALA A 66 9.12 0.98 15.04
N GLU A 67 9.79 -0.17 14.94
CA GLU A 67 10.33 -0.76 13.72
C GLU A 67 9.19 -1.42 12.94
N THR A 68 9.01 -1.01 11.69
CA THR A 68 7.85 -1.41 10.87
C THR A 68 8.27 -1.70 9.43
N ASP A 69 7.34 -2.30 8.68
CA ASP A 69 7.45 -2.50 7.23
C ASP A 69 7.63 -1.16 6.49
N LEU A 70 8.34 -1.18 5.35
CA LEU A 70 8.67 0.00 4.56
C LEU A 70 7.43 0.73 4.00
N ASP A 71 6.28 0.04 3.89
CA ASP A 71 5.04 0.67 3.40
C ASP A 71 4.58 1.82 4.30
N LEU A 72 4.92 1.82 5.59
CA LEU A 72 4.61 2.97 6.46
C LEU A 72 5.36 4.24 6.03
N GLY A 73 6.57 4.09 5.49
CA GLY A 73 7.28 5.20 4.87
C GLY A 73 6.57 5.71 3.63
N HIS A 74 5.98 4.83 2.81
CA HIS A 74 5.14 5.24 1.69
C HIS A 74 3.90 6.01 2.17
N TYR A 75 3.27 5.57 3.25
CA TYR A 75 2.11 6.25 3.80
C TYR A 75 2.45 7.66 4.26
N GLU A 76 3.49 7.83 5.07
CA GLU A 76 3.91 9.14 5.57
C GLU A 76 4.43 10.10 4.51
N ARG A 77 4.95 9.58 3.38
CA ARG A 77 5.34 10.41 2.24
C ARG A 77 4.15 10.93 1.43
N PHE A 78 2.99 10.28 1.53
CA PHE A 78 1.81 10.61 0.73
C PHE A 78 0.74 11.37 1.48
N ILE A 79 0.69 11.26 2.80
CA ILE A 79 -0.31 11.97 3.62
C ILE A 79 0.31 12.62 4.85
N SER A 80 -0.43 13.54 5.45
CA SER A 80 0.02 14.31 6.59
C SER A 80 -0.04 13.54 7.93
N ALA A 81 -0.81 12.45 7.99
CA ALA A 81 -0.95 11.67 9.22
C ALA A 81 0.34 10.92 9.56
N ARG A 82 0.76 11.02 10.83
CA ARG A 82 1.90 10.26 11.37
C ARG A 82 1.48 8.84 11.72
N MET A 83 2.22 7.88 11.19
CA MET A 83 2.03 6.48 11.51
C MET A 83 2.67 6.20 12.87
N ARG A 84 2.12 5.21 13.57
CA ARG A 84 2.56 4.74 14.89
C ARG A 84 2.74 3.24 14.85
N LYS A 85 3.25 2.65 15.93
CA LYS A 85 3.29 1.20 16.11
C LYS A 85 1.98 0.49 15.77
N VAL A 86 0.85 1.15 16.04
CA VAL A 86 -0.50 0.62 15.80
C VAL A 86 -0.99 0.75 14.35
N ASN A 87 -0.15 1.20 13.43
CA ASN A 87 -0.45 1.25 12.00
C ASN A 87 0.17 0.09 11.22
N ASN A 88 0.99 -0.76 11.86
CA ASN A 88 1.54 -1.97 11.27
C ASN A 88 1.35 -3.16 12.21
N PHE A 89 0.75 -4.23 11.69
CA PHE A 89 0.54 -5.43 12.48
C PHE A 89 0.78 -6.69 11.68
N THR A 90 1.24 -7.74 12.36
CA THR A 90 1.66 -8.99 11.74
C THR A 90 0.81 -10.16 12.23
N THR A 91 0.76 -11.26 11.47
CA THR A 91 0.19 -12.53 11.97
C THR A 91 0.85 -12.94 13.28
N GLY A 92 2.17 -12.75 13.41
CA GLY A 92 2.93 -12.99 14.64
C GLY A 92 2.35 -12.29 15.87
N GLN A 93 2.10 -10.98 15.77
CA GLN A 93 1.55 -10.17 16.86
C GLN A 93 0.14 -10.61 17.25
N ILE A 94 -0.69 -10.92 16.26
CA ILE A 94 -2.07 -11.36 16.49
C ILE A 94 -2.07 -12.68 17.25
N TYR A 95 -1.31 -13.67 16.78
CA TYR A 95 -1.25 -14.98 17.43
C TYR A 95 -0.61 -14.88 18.82
N ASP A 96 0.45 -14.09 18.99
CA ASP A 96 1.06 -13.84 20.30
C ASP A 96 0.05 -13.21 21.29
N SER A 97 -0.72 -12.21 20.85
CA SER A 97 -1.78 -11.60 21.67
C SER A 97 -2.84 -12.63 22.09
N VAL A 98 -3.37 -13.39 21.13
CA VAL A 98 -4.40 -14.41 21.39
C VAL A 98 -3.89 -15.48 22.34
N ILE A 99 -2.69 -16.01 22.12
CA ILE A 99 -2.10 -17.05 22.98
C ILE A 99 -1.85 -16.51 24.39
N LYS A 100 -1.36 -15.27 24.53
CA LYS A 100 -1.17 -14.64 25.84
C LYS A 100 -2.49 -14.45 26.61
N LYS A 101 -3.56 -14.01 25.94
CA LYS A 101 -4.90 -13.91 26.55
C LYS A 101 -5.42 -15.27 27.01
N GLU A 102 -5.18 -16.30 26.20
CA GLU A 102 -5.55 -17.68 26.52
C GLU A 102 -4.83 -18.20 27.77
N ARG A 103 -3.51 -18.02 27.85
CA ARG A 103 -2.72 -18.42 29.02
C ARG A 103 -3.05 -17.66 30.31
N ARG A 104 -3.61 -16.44 30.20
CA ARG A 104 -4.15 -15.69 31.33
C ARG A 104 -5.58 -16.09 31.74
N GLY A 105 -6.20 -17.00 31.02
CA GLY A 105 -7.56 -17.48 31.31
C GLY A 105 -8.67 -16.53 30.83
N GLU A 106 -8.37 -15.54 29.96
CA GLU A 106 -9.34 -14.54 29.50
C GLU A 106 -10.48 -15.14 28.65
N TYR A 107 -10.25 -16.32 28.06
CA TYR A 107 -11.28 -17.05 27.30
C TYR A 107 -12.12 -18.01 28.16
N LEU A 108 -11.95 -18.00 29.49
CA LEU A 108 -12.83 -18.67 30.46
C LEU A 108 -13.04 -20.17 30.18
N GLY A 109 -11.97 -20.88 29.81
CA GLY A 109 -11.98 -22.32 29.55
C GLY A 109 -12.62 -22.75 28.22
N LYS A 110 -12.97 -21.80 27.35
CA LYS A 110 -13.46 -22.09 25.99
C LYS A 110 -12.33 -22.52 25.06
N THR A 111 -12.67 -23.30 24.04
CA THR A 111 -11.75 -23.62 22.94
C THR A 111 -11.42 -22.36 22.15
N VAL A 112 -10.13 -22.01 22.11
CA VAL A 112 -9.62 -20.90 21.28
C VAL A 112 -9.44 -21.39 19.85
N GLN A 113 -9.91 -20.58 18.89
CA GLN A 113 -10.05 -20.93 17.47
C GLN A 113 -9.73 -19.70 16.60
N VAL A 114 -9.37 -19.93 15.34
CA VAL A 114 -9.14 -18.85 14.37
C VAL A 114 -10.38 -17.95 14.26
N ILE A 115 -11.55 -18.54 14.08
CA ILE A 115 -12.84 -17.84 14.17
C ILE A 115 -13.52 -18.29 15.48
N PRO A 116 -13.91 -17.38 16.39
CA PRO A 116 -13.82 -15.93 16.25
C PRO A 116 -12.56 -15.29 16.84
N HIS A 117 -11.70 -16.02 17.57
CA HIS A 117 -10.72 -15.38 18.46
C HIS A 117 -9.62 -14.63 17.72
N VAL A 118 -8.99 -15.25 16.71
CA VAL A 118 -7.98 -14.59 15.87
C VAL A 118 -8.62 -13.51 15.01
N THR A 119 -9.78 -13.77 14.39
CA THR A 119 -10.47 -12.77 13.56
C THR A 119 -10.94 -11.58 14.37
N ASN A 120 -11.42 -11.76 15.61
CA ASN A 120 -11.78 -10.66 16.50
C ASN A 120 -10.55 -9.84 16.89
N GLU A 121 -9.43 -10.50 17.19
CA GLU A 121 -8.19 -9.79 17.51
C GLU A 121 -7.72 -8.93 16.33
N ILE A 122 -7.80 -9.44 15.09
CA ILE A 122 -7.50 -8.65 13.89
C ILE A 122 -8.41 -7.42 13.79
N GLN A 123 -9.72 -7.58 14.01
CA GLN A 123 -10.66 -6.46 14.00
C GLN A 123 -10.32 -5.41 15.06
N ASP A 124 -9.99 -5.84 16.28
CA ASP A 124 -9.59 -4.96 17.37
C ASP A 124 -8.30 -4.19 17.03
N PHE A 125 -7.33 -4.86 16.39
CA PHE A 125 -6.10 -4.22 15.91
C PHE A 125 -6.39 -3.15 14.84
N ILE A 126 -7.22 -3.46 13.84
CA ILE A 126 -7.65 -2.50 12.81
C ILE A 126 -8.35 -1.30 13.46
N GLU A 127 -9.30 -1.52 14.38
CA GLU A 127 -10.01 -0.43 15.04
C GLU A 127 -9.08 0.44 15.91
N ARG A 128 -8.09 -0.15 16.58
CA ARG A 128 -7.08 0.58 17.35
C ARG A 128 -6.23 1.47 16.45
N GLY A 129 -5.71 0.93 15.34
CA GLY A 129 -4.93 1.71 14.37
C GLY A 129 -5.74 2.86 13.77
N ALA A 130 -7.01 2.61 13.43
CA ALA A 130 -7.90 3.62 12.87
C ALA A 130 -8.16 4.79 13.83
N ARG A 131 -8.26 4.50 15.14
CA ARG A 131 -8.47 5.51 16.19
C ARG A 131 -7.18 6.21 16.64
N ALA A 132 -6.01 5.71 16.26
CA ALA A 132 -4.74 6.26 16.72
C ALA A 132 -4.38 7.59 16.04
N ALA A 133 -4.82 7.76 14.79
CA ALA A 133 -4.63 8.99 14.04
C ALA A 133 -5.67 10.05 14.41
N TRP A 134 -5.31 11.32 14.21
CA TRP A 134 -6.23 12.47 14.33
C TRP A 134 -7.01 12.53 15.65
N GLU A 135 -6.39 12.11 16.77
CA GLU A 135 -7.04 12.05 18.09
C GLU A 135 -8.35 11.21 18.08
N GLY A 136 -8.39 10.15 17.27
CA GLY A 136 -9.57 9.30 17.11
C GLY A 136 -10.66 9.90 16.21
N LYS A 137 -10.36 10.98 15.48
CA LYS A 137 -11.29 11.69 14.59
C LYS A 137 -10.99 11.44 13.11
N ALA A 138 -10.36 10.32 12.76
CA ALA A 138 -10.19 9.93 11.36
C ALA A 138 -11.56 9.72 10.70
N ASP A 139 -11.70 10.22 9.47
CA ASP A 139 -12.91 10.02 8.66
C ASP A 139 -12.83 8.67 7.93
N VAL A 140 -11.63 8.34 7.40
CA VAL A 140 -11.36 7.13 6.62
C VAL A 140 -10.07 6.46 7.10
N ALA A 141 -10.13 5.15 7.35
CA ALA A 141 -8.97 4.30 7.55
C ALA A 141 -8.80 3.38 6.34
N ILE A 142 -7.67 3.50 5.64
CA ILE A 142 -7.30 2.58 4.55
C ILE A 142 -6.48 1.45 5.13
N VAL A 143 -6.93 0.22 4.96
CA VAL A 143 -6.30 -0.98 5.50
C VAL A 143 -5.77 -1.80 4.34
N GLU A 144 -4.47 -1.82 4.16
CA GLU A 144 -3.81 -2.71 3.22
C GLU A 144 -3.66 -4.11 3.82
N ILE A 145 -4.18 -5.09 3.12
CA ILE A 145 -4.01 -6.50 3.44
C ILE A 145 -2.85 -7.05 2.60
N GLY A 146 -1.76 -7.38 3.29
CA GLY A 146 -0.59 -8.03 2.71
C GLY A 146 -0.88 -9.44 2.19
N GLY A 147 0.08 -10.00 1.46
CA GLY A 147 -0.10 -11.25 0.73
C GLY A 147 -0.94 -11.10 -0.54
N THR A 148 -1.40 -12.24 -1.06
CA THR A 148 -2.22 -12.34 -2.27
C THR A 148 -3.50 -13.10 -1.95
N VAL A 149 -4.66 -12.60 -2.40
CA VAL A 149 -5.93 -13.32 -2.25
C VAL A 149 -5.83 -14.68 -2.94
N GLY A 150 -6.13 -15.73 -2.17
CA GLY A 150 -5.96 -17.13 -2.59
C GLY A 150 -4.91 -17.85 -1.75
N ASP A 151 -3.97 -17.12 -1.16
CA ASP A 151 -2.94 -17.69 -0.30
C ASP A 151 -3.45 -17.90 1.12
N ILE A 152 -3.02 -19.01 1.74
CA ILE A 152 -3.43 -19.44 3.08
C ILE A 152 -3.11 -18.38 4.14
N GLU A 153 -1.97 -17.71 4.00
CA GLU A 153 -1.44 -16.75 4.98
C GLU A 153 -2.35 -15.52 5.19
N SER A 154 -3.14 -15.14 4.18
CA SER A 154 -4.02 -13.95 4.23
C SER A 154 -5.45 -14.27 4.67
N LEU A 155 -5.83 -15.55 4.73
CA LEU A 155 -7.22 -15.97 5.00
C LEU A 155 -7.80 -15.37 6.30
N PRO A 156 -7.07 -15.35 7.45
CA PRO A 156 -7.60 -14.75 8.67
C PRO A 156 -7.90 -13.26 8.53
N PHE A 157 -7.05 -12.50 7.82
CA PHE A 157 -7.27 -11.07 7.60
C PHE A 157 -8.47 -10.81 6.72
N VAL A 158 -8.60 -11.57 5.63
CA VAL A 158 -9.70 -11.38 4.69
C VAL A 158 -11.04 -11.75 5.35
N GLU A 159 -11.07 -12.82 6.15
CA GLU A 159 -12.26 -13.16 6.94
C GLU A 159 -12.59 -12.08 7.99
N ALA A 160 -11.59 -11.52 8.66
CA ALA A 160 -11.80 -10.46 9.65
C ALA A 160 -12.47 -9.22 9.02
N VAL A 161 -11.96 -8.73 7.88
CA VAL A 161 -12.54 -7.54 7.22
C VAL A 161 -13.92 -7.82 6.63
N ARG A 162 -14.18 -9.06 6.18
CA ARG A 162 -15.52 -9.51 5.78
C ARG A 162 -16.51 -9.41 6.93
N GLN A 163 -16.12 -9.91 8.11
CA GLN A 163 -16.92 -9.78 9.34
C GLN A 163 -17.10 -8.31 9.76
N MET A 164 -16.07 -7.46 9.62
CA MET A 164 -16.19 -6.03 9.92
C MET A 164 -17.25 -5.34 9.08
N LYS A 165 -17.25 -5.53 7.74
CA LYS A 165 -18.28 -4.91 6.88
C LYS A 165 -19.68 -5.40 7.23
N LEU A 166 -19.84 -6.67 7.57
CA LEU A 166 -21.13 -7.22 8.03
C LEU A 166 -21.59 -6.55 9.33
N ARG A 167 -20.69 -6.40 10.31
CA ARG A 167 -20.98 -5.80 11.63
C ARG A 167 -21.26 -4.30 11.56
N LEU A 168 -20.50 -3.57 10.75
CA LEU A 168 -20.53 -2.11 10.68
C LEU A 168 -21.54 -1.56 9.66
N GLY A 169 -22.03 -2.41 8.74
CA GLY A 169 -23.04 -2.08 7.74
C GLY A 169 -22.46 -1.77 6.35
N GLN A 170 -23.31 -1.78 5.31
CA GLN A 170 -22.83 -1.72 3.93
C GLN A 170 -22.06 -0.44 3.57
N SER A 171 -22.46 0.71 4.10
CA SER A 171 -21.83 2.00 3.84
C SER A 171 -20.63 2.29 4.76
N SER A 172 -20.17 1.33 5.56
CA SER A 172 -19.02 1.50 6.44
C SER A 172 -17.70 1.11 5.79
N ALA A 173 -17.73 0.30 4.71
CA ALA A 173 -16.53 -0.24 4.11
C ALA A 173 -16.60 -0.39 2.57
N CYS A 174 -15.51 -0.02 1.91
CA CYS A 174 -15.29 -0.17 0.47
C CYS A 174 -14.14 -1.15 0.21
N TYR A 175 -14.34 -2.13 -0.67
CA TYR A 175 -13.28 -3.05 -1.09
C TYR A 175 -12.62 -2.58 -2.39
N VAL A 176 -11.31 -2.34 -2.34
CA VAL A 176 -10.49 -2.01 -3.51
C VAL A 176 -9.54 -3.18 -3.77
N HIS A 177 -9.65 -3.82 -4.93
CA HIS A 177 -8.86 -5.01 -5.25
C HIS A 177 -7.92 -4.77 -6.43
N LEU A 178 -6.62 -4.91 -6.21
CA LEU A 178 -5.60 -4.84 -7.25
C LEU A 178 -5.47 -6.19 -7.96
N THR A 179 -5.32 -6.16 -9.29
CA THR A 179 -5.04 -7.35 -10.11
C THR A 179 -4.03 -7.03 -11.20
N LEU A 180 -3.40 -8.06 -11.78
CA LEU A 180 -2.54 -7.92 -12.95
C LEU A 180 -3.30 -8.22 -14.24
N VAL A 181 -3.16 -7.36 -15.23
CA VAL A 181 -3.60 -7.56 -16.62
C VAL A 181 -2.34 -7.64 -17.49
N PRO A 182 -1.75 -8.83 -17.66
CA PRO A 182 -0.48 -8.97 -18.35
C PRO A 182 -0.65 -8.84 -19.86
N PHE A 183 0.35 -8.24 -20.52
CA PHE A 183 0.48 -8.27 -21.97
C PHE A 183 1.22 -9.54 -22.41
N ILE A 184 0.71 -10.22 -23.44
CA ILE A 184 1.33 -11.42 -24.00
C ILE A 184 1.94 -11.09 -25.37
N PRO A 185 3.27 -10.94 -25.49
CA PRO A 185 3.92 -10.51 -26.73
C PRO A 185 3.62 -11.39 -27.94
N SER A 186 3.54 -12.71 -27.74
CA SER A 186 3.25 -13.66 -28.81
C SER A 186 1.83 -13.55 -29.37
N ALA A 187 0.88 -13.03 -28.57
CA ALA A 187 -0.51 -12.82 -28.97
C ALA A 187 -0.81 -11.35 -29.30
N GLY A 188 0.06 -10.42 -28.90
CA GLY A 188 -0.12 -8.99 -29.12
C GLY A 188 -1.27 -8.36 -28.32
N GLU A 189 -1.73 -9.00 -27.23
CA GLU A 189 -2.92 -8.55 -26.48
C GLU A 189 -2.75 -8.61 -24.95
N LEU A 190 -3.53 -7.77 -24.26
CA LEU A 190 -3.70 -7.79 -22.81
C LEU A 190 -4.67 -8.92 -22.40
N LYS A 191 -4.34 -9.65 -21.34
CA LYS A 191 -5.17 -10.77 -20.86
C LYS A 191 -5.92 -10.40 -19.59
N THR A 192 -7.24 -10.35 -19.70
CA THR A 192 -8.14 -10.06 -18.57
C THR A 192 -8.47 -11.28 -17.70
N LYS A 193 -8.09 -12.48 -18.12
CA LYS A 193 -8.42 -13.75 -17.45
C LYS A 193 -7.88 -13.84 -16.00
N PRO A 194 -6.65 -13.40 -15.69
CA PRO A 194 -6.15 -13.43 -14.31
C PRO A 194 -7.01 -12.60 -13.36
N THR A 195 -7.42 -11.39 -13.76
CA THR A 195 -8.36 -10.55 -13.00
C THR A 195 -9.68 -11.26 -12.74
N GLN A 196 -10.24 -11.96 -13.74
CA GLN A 196 -11.51 -12.70 -13.58
C GLN A 196 -11.40 -13.80 -12.51
N HIS A 197 -10.34 -14.61 -12.56
CA HIS A 197 -10.11 -15.66 -11.56
C HIS A 197 -9.83 -15.09 -10.17
N SER A 198 -9.11 -13.98 -10.09
CA SER A 198 -8.83 -13.29 -8.82
C SER A 198 -10.12 -12.82 -8.13
N VAL A 199 -11.03 -12.20 -8.89
CA VAL A 199 -12.33 -11.77 -8.36
C VAL A 199 -13.19 -12.96 -7.97
N GLN A 200 -13.14 -14.06 -8.72
CA GLN A 200 -13.81 -15.31 -8.34
C GLN A 200 -13.29 -15.82 -6.97
N LYS A 201 -11.98 -15.81 -6.74
CA LYS A 201 -11.38 -16.20 -5.46
C LYS A 201 -11.84 -15.31 -4.30
N MET A 202 -11.93 -14.00 -4.49
CA MET A 202 -12.51 -13.11 -3.48
C MET A 202 -13.97 -13.45 -3.16
N ARG A 203 -14.77 -13.82 -4.17
CA ARG A 203 -16.17 -14.17 -4.00
C ARG A 203 -16.38 -15.50 -3.29
N GLU A 204 -15.51 -16.47 -3.55
CA GLU A 204 -15.51 -17.76 -2.87
C GLU A 204 -15.38 -17.60 -1.34
N ILE A 205 -14.68 -16.56 -0.89
CA ILE A 205 -14.53 -16.20 0.54
C ILE A 205 -15.51 -15.12 1.00
N GLY A 206 -16.54 -14.81 0.20
CA GLY A 206 -17.64 -13.92 0.58
C GLY A 206 -17.33 -12.42 0.49
N ILE A 207 -16.29 -12.03 -0.25
CA ILE A 207 -15.99 -10.61 -0.54
C ILE A 207 -16.28 -10.28 -2.00
N PHE A 208 -16.97 -9.16 -2.19
CA PHE A 208 -17.28 -8.60 -3.50
C PHE A 208 -16.54 -7.27 -3.63
N PRO A 209 -15.57 -7.13 -4.55
CA PRO A 209 -14.85 -5.89 -4.73
C PRO A 209 -15.81 -4.78 -5.18
N ASP A 210 -15.67 -3.59 -4.58
CA ASP A 210 -16.38 -2.40 -5.00
C ASP A 210 -15.65 -1.69 -6.14
N VAL A 211 -14.31 -1.81 -6.18
CA VAL A 211 -13.42 -1.26 -7.20
C VAL A 211 -12.34 -2.28 -7.59
N LEU A 212 -12.01 -2.34 -8.88
CA LEU A 212 -10.85 -3.05 -9.40
C LEU A 212 -9.78 -2.07 -9.87
N LEU A 213 -8.57 -2.17 -9.33
CA LEU A 213 -7.39 -1.48 -9.81
C LEU A 213 -6.59 -2.44 -10.68
N CYS A 214 -6.75 -2.33 -11.99
CA CYS A 214 -6.13 -3.24 -12.96
C CYS A 214 -4.74 -2.73 -13.34
N ARG A 215 -3.70 -3.38 -12.82
CA ARG A 215 -2.30 -3.08 -13.08
C ARG A 215 -1.86 -3.66 -14.41
N ALA A 216 -1.16 -2.87 -15.21
CA ALA A 216 -0.60 -3.27 -16.50
C ALA A 216 0.63 -2.42 -16.82
N ASP A 217 1.44 -2.85 -17.77
CA ASP A 217 2.60 -2.10 -18.27
C ASP A 217 2.20 -0.93 -19.21
N ARG A 218 0.92 -0.80 -19.54
CA ARG A 218 0.35 0.19 -20.46
C ARG A 218 -1.12 0.47 -20.15
N PRO A 219 -1.70 1.57 -20.66
CA PRO A 219 -3.14 1.84 -20.52
C PRO A 219 -3.97 0.68 -21.03
N ILE A 220 -5.00 0.30 -20.27
CA ILE A 220 -5.90 -0.80 -20.59
C ILE A 220 -7.02 -0.21 -21.47
N PRO A 221 -7.21 -0.70 -22.71
CA PRO A 221 -8.26 -0.20 -23.58
C PRO A 221 -9.66 -0.48 -23.03
N GLU A 222 -10.65 0.26 -23.54
CA GLU A 222 -12.01 0.24 -23.02
C GLU A 222 -12.69 -1.13 -23.20
N ASP A 223 -12.39 -1.84 -24.28
CA ASP A 223 -12.94 -3.17 -24.54
C ASP A 223 -12.50 -4.20 -23.48
N GLU A 224 -11.22 -4.17 -23.07
CA GLU A 224 -10.70 -4.99 -21.99
C GLU A 224 -11.31 -4.61 -20.64
N ARG A 225 -11.49 -3.31 -20.37
CA ARG A 225 -12.18 -2.83 -19.16
C ARG A 225 -13.64 -3.28 -19.13
N ALA A 226 -14.37 -3.16 -20.23
CA ALA A 226 -15.75 -3.61 -20.38
C ALA A 226 -15.86 -5.13 -20.17
N LYS A 227 -14.91 -5.89 -20.73
CA LYS A 227 -14.82 -7.34 -20.51
C LYS A 227 -14.57 -7.67 -19.04
N ILE A 228 -13.64 -6.98 -18.38
CA ILE A 228 -13.40 -7.16 -16.94
C ILE A 228 -14.69 -6.84 -16.17
N SER A 229 -15.34 -5.71 -16.44
CA SER A 229 -16.58 -5.29 -15.79
C SER A 229 -17.65 -6.39 -15.86
N LEU A 230 -17.93 -6.90 -17.06
CA LEU A 230 -18.94 -7.93 -17.30
C LEU A 230 -18.62 -9.24 -16.54
N PHE A 231 -17.39 -9.76 -16.68
CA PHE A 231 -17.03 -11.05 -16.05
C PHE A 231 -16.83 -10.95 -14.54
N SER A 232 -16.42 -9.78 -14.05
CA SER A 232 -16.23 -9.54 -12.63
C SER A 232 -17.48 -8.97 -11.95
N ASN A 233 -18.57 -8.68 -12.66
CA ASN A 233 -19.78 -8.02 -12.14
C ASN A 233 -19.44 -6.82 -11.23
N VAL A 234 -18.53 -5.98 -11.71
CA VAL A 234 -18.14 -4.68 -11.13
C VAL A 234 -18.50 -3.61 -12.17
N PRO A 235 -19.15 -2.49 -11.80
CA PRO A 235 -19.49 -1.43 -12.75
C PRO A 235 -18.27 -0.95 -13.53
N ILE A 236 -18.43 -0.61 -14.81
CA ILE A 236 -17.33 -0.21 -15.71
C ILE A 236 -16.52 0.96 -15.17
N ASP A 237 -17.19 1.95 -14.57
CA ASP A 237 -16.53 3.11 -13.94
C ASP A 237 -15.63 2.71 -12.77
N ALA A 238 -15.93 1.57 -12.12
CA ALA A 238 -15.15 1.01 -11.02
C ALA A 238 -14.09 -0.01 -11.47
N VAL A 239 -13.87 -0.17 -12.77
CA VAL A 239 -12.72 -0.89 -13.35
C VAL A 239 -11.68 0.13 -13.77
N ILE A 240 -10.72 0.42 -12.91
CA ILE A 240 -9.72 1.48 -13.10
C ILE A 240 -8.49 0.91 -13.80
N SER A 241 -8.04 1.59 -14.87
CA SER A 241 -6.77 1.28 -15.52
C SER A 241 -5.62 1.93 -14.75
N ALA A 242 -4.74 1.13 -14.14
CA ALA A 242 -3.60 1.60 -13.38
C ALA A 242 -2.31 1.14 -14.08
N TRP A 243 -1.82 1.88 -15.07
CA TRP A 243 -0.62 1.48 -15.80
C TRP A 243 0.69 1.88 -15.11
N ASP A 244 1.80 1.31 -15.54
CA ASP A 244 3.13 1.69 -15.05
C ASP A 244 3.48 3.12 -15.45
N VAL A 245 3.98 3.88 -14.47
CA VAL A 245 4.34 5.29 -14.62
C VAL A 245 5.80 5.49 -14.24
N SER A 246 6.43 6.49 -14.85
CA SER A 246 7.84 6.82 -14.59
C SER A 246 8.11 7.36 -13.18
N SER A 247 7.06 7.75 -12.44
CA SER A 247 7.17 8.26 -11.08
C SER A 247 5.89 7.95 -10.30
N ILE A 248 6.05 7.49 -9.06
CA ILE A 248 4.94 7.20 -8.13
C ILE A 248 4.06 8.43 -7.88
N TYR A 249 4.60 9.64 -8.02
CA TYR A 249 3.88 10.89 -7.79
C TYR A 249 2.84 11.22 -8.86
N LYS A 250 2.84 10.50 -9.99
CA LYS A 250 1.81 10.60 -11.03
C LYS A 250 0.56 9.79 -10.71
N ILE A 251 0.66 8.82 -9.80
CA ILE A 251 -0.41 7.87 -9.51
C ILE A 251 -1.65 8.55 -8.92
N PRO A 252 -1.56 9.52 -7.98
CA PRO A 252 -2.74 10.24 -7.49
C PRO A 252 -3.56 10.87 -8.62
N SER A 253 -2.90 11.59 -9.55
CA SER A 253 -3.57 12.22 -10.70
C SER A 253 -4.18 11.18 -11.66
N MET A 254 -3.46 10.08 -11.93
CA MET A 254 -3.95 8.98 -12.78
C MET A 254 -5.23 8.34 -12.22
N LEU A 255 -5.27 8.08 -10.92
CA LEU A 255 -6.42 7.45 -10.27
C LEU A 255 -7.60 8.42 -10.12
N HIS A 256 -7.31 9.69 -9.79
CA HIS A 256 -8.33 10.73 -9.66
C HIS A 256 -9.03 11.03 -10.99
N LYS A 257 -8.28 11.10 -12.10
CA LYS A 257 -8.85 11.30 -13.46
C LYS A 257 -9.83 10.21 -13.88
N GLN A 258 -9.77 9.04 -13.24
CA GLN A 258 -10.68 7.91 -13.48
C GLN A 258 -11.78 7.79 -12.41
N GLY A 259 -11.92 8.78 -11.52
CA GLY A 259 -13.01 8.85 -10.54
C GLY A 259 -12.87 7.91 -9.34
N LEU A 260 -11.69 7.36 -9.05
CA LEU A 260 -11.50 6.40 -7.95
C LEU A 260 -12.02 6.96 -6.60
N ASP A 261 -11.63 8.18 -6.28
CA ASP A 261 -12.00 8.87 -5.04
C ASP A 261 -13.50 9.19 -4.97
N GLU A 262 -14.13 9.48 -6.11
CA GLU A 262 -15.58 9.69 -6.20
C GLU A 262 -16.35 8.41 -5.88
N ILE A 263 -15.92 7.28 -6.46
CA ILE A 263 -16.52 5.97 -6.21
C ILE A 263 -16.37 5.59 -4.74
N VAL A 264 -15.19 5.79 -4.16
CA VAL A 264 -14.95 5.52 -2.74
C VAL A 264 -15.82 6.41 -1.84
N CYS A 265 -15.90 7.72 -2.11
CA CYS A 265 -16.78 8.62 -1.35
C CYS A 265 -18.25 8.20 -1.44
N PHE A 266 -18.72 7.87 -2.66
CA PHE A 266 -20.08 7.41 -2.89
C PHE A 266 -20.39 6.13 -2.12
N LYS A 267 -19.53 5.11 -2.21
CA LYS A 267 -19.68 3.82 -1.52
C LYS A 267 -19.71 3.96 0.00
N LEU A 268 -18.93 4.89 0.54
CA LEU A 268 -18.86 5.15 1.97
C LEU A 268 -19.92 6.14 2.48
N GLY A 269 -20.72 6.73 1.58
CA GLY A 269 -21.71 7.77 1.90
C GLY A 269 -21.06 9.05 2.43
N ILE A 270 -19.88 9.40 1.92
CA ILE A 270 -19.12 10.59 2.29
C ILE A 270 -19.42 11.73 1.32
N ILE A 271 -19.81 12.88 1.85
CA ILE A 271 -19.92 14.13 1.10
C ILE A 271 -18.65 14.93 1.39
N ALA A 272 -17.81 15.13 0.37
CA ALA A 272 -16.57 15.88 0.46
C ALA A 272 -16.44 16.84 -0.73
N LYS A 273 -15.60 17.86 -0.59
CA LYS A 273 -15.24 18.74 -1.71
C LYS A 273 -14.46 17.95 -2.79
N PRO A 274 -14.41 18.43 -4.04
CA PRO A 274 -13.50 17.90 -5.05
C PRO A 274 -12.05 17.90 -4.56
N ALA A 275 -11.25 16.93 -5.04
CA ALA A 275 -9.83 16.86 -4.69
C ALA A 275 -9.06 17.98 -5.39
N ASP A 276 -8.15 18.65 -4.67
CA ASP A 276 -7.18 19.58 -5.24
C ASP A 276 -5.80 18.93 -5.24
N LEU A 277 -5.34 18.47 -6.42
CA LEU A 277 -4.04 17.83 -6.60
C LEU A 277 -2.96 18.80 -7.12
N SER A 278 -3.19 20.11 -7.04
CA SER A 278 -2.25 21.11 -7.59
C SER A 278 -0.84 21.05 -6.98
N SER A 279 -0.70 20.62 -5.72
CA SER A 279 0.60 20.36 -5.08
C SER A 279 1.33 19.19 -5.73
N TRP A 280 0.61 18.10 -6.02
CA TRP A 280 1.13 16.92 -6.72
C TRP A 280 1.54 17.25 -8.15
N ASP A 281 0.72 18.03 -8.86
CA ASP A 281 1.04 18.46 -10.23
C ASP A 281 2.32 19.32 -10.28
N LYS A 282 2.51 20.22 -9.31
CA LYS A 282 3.75 21.00 -9.16
C LYS A 282 4.96 20.13 -8.86
N LEU A 283 4.79 19.13 -8.00
CA LEU A 283 5.84 18.17 -7.64
C LEU A 283 6.29 17.38 -8.88
N VAL A 284 5.34 16.82 -9.64
CA VAL A 284 5.62 16.09 -10.87
C VAL A 284 6.29 17.01 -11.90
N TYR A 285 5.79 18.24 -12.06
CA TYR A 285 6.39 19.21 -12.98
C TYR A 285 7.87 19.48 -12.66
N ALA A 286 8.20 19.75 -11.40
CA ALA A 286 9.57 20.00 -10.96
C ALA A 286 10.48 18.77 -11.13
N LEU A 287 9.96 17.56 -10.91
CA LEU A 287 10.69 16.31 -11.13
C LEU A 287 11.04 16.10 -12.62
N GLU A 288 10.12 16.44 -13.53
CA GLU A 288 10.29 16.23 -14.97
C GLU A 288 11.07 17.34 -15.68
N HIS A 289 11.11 18.54 -15.09
CA HIS A 289 11.76 19.72 -15.65
C HIS A 289 12.86 20.26 -14.71
N PRO A 290 13.91 19.48 -14.43
CA PRO A 290 15.05 19.96 -13.65
C PRO A 290 15.86 20.98 -14.46
N GLU A 291 16.40 21.99 -13.76
CA GLU A 291 17.28 23.04 -14.29
C GLU A 291 18.77 22.66 -14.16
N HIS A 292 19.08 21.77 -13.21
CA HIS A 292 20.43 21.29 -12.92
C HIS A 292 20.46 19.77 -12.80
N GLU A 293 21.66 19.19 -12.78
CA GLU A 293 21.87 17.76 -12.55
C GLU A 293 23.11 17.57 -11.67
N VAL A 294 23.02 16.65 -10.69
CA VAL A 294 24.13 16.26 -9.81
C VAL A 294 24.13 14.76 -9.61
N THR A 295 25.30 14.18 -9.38
CA THR A 295 25.52 12.77 -9.07
C THR A 295 25.98 12.64 -7.62
N ILE A 296 25.21 11.95 -6.79
CA ILE A 296 25.49 11.72 -5.37
C ILE A 296 25.88 10.26 -5.18
N GLY A 297 27.03 10.03 -4.53
CA GLY A 297 27.50 8.71 -4.13
C GLY A 297 26.77 8.20 -2.89
N MET A 298 25.98 7.14 -3.03
CA MET A 298 25.42 6.41 -1.89
C MET A 298 26.37 5.27 -1.53
N VAL A 299 27.26 5.54 -0.57
CA VAL A 299 28.22 4.55 -0.05
C VAL A 299 27.54 3.69 1.02
N GLY A 300 27.45 2.40 0.77
CA GLY A 300 26.80 1.48 1.70
C GLY A 300 27.23 0.04 1.50
N LYS A 301 26.94 -0.79 2.51
CA LYS A 301 27.16 -2.23 2.44
C LYS A 301 26.07 -2.96 1.65
N TYR A 302 24.89 -2.35 1.53
CA TYR A 302 23.67 -3.00 1.01
C TYR A 302 23.23 -2.42 -0.33
N VAL A 303 24.18 -2.23 -1.26
CA VAL A 303 23.94 -1.48 -2.51
C VAL A 303 23.26 -2.28 -3.62
N GLU A 304 23.17 -3.60 -3.50
CA GLU A 304 22.53 -4.46 -4.52
C GLU A 304 21.00 -4.40 -4.49
N LEU A 305 20.40 -4.04 -3.35
CA LEU A 305 18.94 -3.89 -3.20
C LEU A 305 18.60 -2.42 -2.92
N SER A 306 18.07 -1.72 -3.92
CA SER A 306 17.68 -0.30 -3.81
C SER A 306 16.70 -0.03 -2.66
N ASP A 307 15.88 -1.03 -2.30
CA ASP A 307 14.85 -0.90 -1.28
C ASP A 307 15.43 -0.87 0.15
N SER A 308 16.67 -1.30 0.35
CA SER A 308 17.36 -1.20 1.65
C SER A 308 17.64 0.24 2.07
N TYR A 309 17.60 1.20 1.13
CA TYR A 309 17.82 2.63 1.36
C TYR A 309 16.66 3.48 0.86
N LYS A 310 15.45 2.92 0.82
CA LYS A 310 14.30 3.52 0.13
C LYS A 310 14.00 4.95 0.61
N SER A 311 13.95 5.20 1.91
CA SER A 311 13.67 6.53 2.47
C SER A 311 14.79 7.53 2.21
N LEU A 312 16.06 7.10 2.17
CA LEU A 312 17.18 7.96 1.81
C LEU A 312 17.11 8.37 0.33
N VAL A 313 16.84 7.41 -0.55
CA VAL A 313 16.67 7.65 -1.99
C VAL A 313 15.52 8.64 -2.24
N GLU A 314 14.37 8.44 -1.59
CA GLU A 314 13.24 9.37 -1.70
C GLU A 314 13.58 10.76 -1.15
N ALA A 315 14.28 10.87 -0.02
CA ALA A 315 14.69 12.15 0.55
C ALA A 315 15.63 12.95 -0.37
N LEU A 316 16.59 12.27 -1.01
CA LEU A 316 17.46 12.88 -2.03
C LEU A 316 16.66 13.36 -3.24
N MET A 317 15.70 12.55 -3.72
CA MET A 317 14.79 12.97 -4.78
C MET A 317 13.94 14.18 -4.38
N HIS A 318 13.44 14.25 -3.13
CA HIS A 318 12.69 15.40 -2.62
C HIS A 318 13.54 16.67 -2.58
N ALA A 319 14.80 16.57 -2.15
CA ALA A 319 15.74 17.68 -2.21
C ALA A 319 15.97 18.15 -3.66
N GLY A 320 16.11 17.21 -4.59
CA GLY A 320 16.19 17.49 -6.02
C GLY A 320 14.97 18.22 -6.55
N ILE A 321 13.76 17.75 -6.24
CA ILE A 321 12.49 18.40 -6.62
C ILE A 321 12.44 19.85 -6.09
N ASN A 322 12.78 20.06 -4.82
CA ASN A 322 12.73 21.37 -4.19
C ASN A 322 13.75 22.36 -4.78
N THR A 323 14.90 21.86 -5.22
CA THR A 323 15.98 22.65 -5.81
C THR A 323 15.97 22.66 -7.35
N ARG A 324 14.95 22.06 -7.98
CA ARG A 324 14.87 21.83 -9.44
C ARG A 324 16.15 21.18 -10.00
N THR A 325 16.72 20.25 -9.25
CA THR A 325 17.95 19.54 -9.62
C THR A 325 17.65 18.06 -9.77
N ARG A 326 18.05 17.47 -10.89
CA ARG A 326 18.02 16.01 -11.04
C ARG A 326 19.15 15.40 -10.23
N VAL A 327 18.79 14.60 -9.24
CA VAL A 327 19.75 13.83 -8.45
C VAL A 327 19.90 12.44 -9.06
N ARG A 328 21.11 12.12 -9.57
CA ARG A 328 21.51 10.77 -9.93
C ARG A 328 22.18 10.12 -8.73
N ILE A 329 21.74 8.93 -8.35
CA ILE A 329 22.34 8.20 -7.24
C ILE A 329 23.29 7.15 -7.82
N ALA A 330 24.58 7.27 -7.49
CA ALA A 330 25.58 6.26 -7.76
C ALA A 330 25.73 5.38 -6.52
N TYR A 331 25.29 4.13 -6.60
CA TYR A 331 25.45 3.19 -5.50
C TYR A 331 26.89 2.66 -5.48
N LEU A 332 27.58 2.85 -4.35
CA LEU A 332 28.99 2.50 -4.19
C LEU A 332 29.14 1.52 -3.02
N ASP A 333 29.72 0.35 -3.30
CA ASP A 333 29.96 -0.65 -2.26
C ASP A 333 31.09 -0.20 -1.34
N SER A 334 30.79 -0.09 -0.04
CA SER A 334 31.78 0.24 0.98
C SER A 334 32.93 -0.77 1.04
N GLU A 335 32.69 -2.06 0.82
CA GLU A 335 33.73 -3.10 0.88
C GLU A 335 34.69 -2.99 -0.30
N GLN A 336 34.18 -2.57 -1.47
CA GLN A 336 35.01 -2.32 -2.64
C GLN A 336 35.91 -1.10 -2.45
N ILE A 337 35.43 -0.04 -1.77
CA ILE A 337 36.26 1.13 -1.46
C ILE A 337 37.41 0.75 -0.53
N GLU A 338 37.18 -0.18 0.41
CA GLU A 338 38.23 -0.70 1.29
C GLU A 338 39.28 -1.53 0.54
N SER A 339 38.87 -2.37 -0.43
CA SER A 339 39.78 -3.24 -1.19
C SER A 339 40.52 -2.52 -2.32
N ASP A 340 39.80 -1.69 -3.08
CA ASP A 340 40.25 -1.14 -4.36
C ASP A 340 40.66 0.34 -4.24
N GLY A 341 40.38 0.98 -3.09
CA GLY A 341 40.70 2.37 -2.79
C GLY A 341 39.63 3.38 -3.20
N MET A 342 39.94 4.67 -3.07
CA MET A 342 38.96 5.78 -3.19
C MET A 342 38.58 6.17 -4.62
N ALA A 343 39.11 5.52 -5.66
CA ALA A 343 38.91 5.91 -7.06
C ALA A 343 37.43 5.91 -7.52
N LEU A 344 36.56 5.17 -6.81
CA LEU A 344 35.11 5.17 -7.06
C LEU A 344 34.44 6.50 -6.68
N LEU A 345 35.00 7.24 -5.72
CA LEU A 345 34.47 8.51 -5.23
C LEU A 345 34.77 9.68 -6.19
N ASP A 346 35.79 9.56 -7.05
CA ASP A 346 36.14 10.60 -8.02
C ASP A 346 35.07 10.77 -9.14
N ARG A 347 34.07 9.89 -9.19
CA ARG A 347 33.01 9.85 -10.21
C ARG A 347 31.70 10.50 -9.76
N VAL A 348 31.64 11.04 -8.55
CA VAL A 348 30.45 11.66 -7.97
C VAL A 348 30.73 13.11 -7.60
N ASP A 349 29.68 13.94 -7.58
CA ASP A 349 29.78 15.36 -7.19
C ASP A 349 29.80 15.53 -5.65
N ALA A 350 29.27 14.55 -4.92
CA ALA A 350 29.23 14.50 -3.45
C ALA A 350 29.18 13.06 -2.92
#